data_AF-A0A1G0A6Y8-F1
#
_entry.id   AF-A0A1G0A6Y8-F1
#
_cell.length_a   1.000
_cell.length_b   1.000
_cell.length_c   1.000
_cell.angle_alpha   90.00
_cell.angle_beta   90.00
_cell.angle_gamma   90.00
#
_symmetry.space_group_name_H-M   'P 1'
#
loop_
_entity.id
_entity.type
_entity.pdbx_description
1 polymer ?
#
loop_
_entity_poly.entity_id
_entity_poly.type
_entity_poly.pdbx_seq_one_letter_code
_entity_poly.pdbx_strand_id
1 'polypeptide(L)'
;MCGQCVLHETGFTCPMNCPKQNRDGPCGGVRANGHCEVIPEMVCVWVKAERRSRRLPWRRDLFRVQAPLDWRRKGSSAIVNMLADPFAEDGEP
;
A
#
# COMPACT_ATOMS: atom_id res chain seq x y z
N MET A 1 5.51 11.34 3.22
CA MET A 1 5.68 9.90 3.53
C MET A 1 4.74 9.53 4.68
N CYS A 2 4.10 8.36 4.67
CA CYS A 2 3.14 7.97 5.73
C CYS A 2 3.81 7.43 7.00
N GLY A 3 5.10 7.11 6.96
CA GLY A 3 5.84 6.60 8.12
C GLY A 3 5.68 5.09 8.37
N GLN A 4 4.93 4.36 7.55
CA GLN A 4 4.71 2.91 7.68
C GLN A 4 4.75 2.26 6.28
N CYS A 5 5.91 1.70 5.92
CA CYS A 5 6.20 1.27 4.54
C CYS A 5 5.71 -0.16 4.29
N VAL A 6 4.97 -0.36 3.20
CA VAL A 6 4.44 -1.69 2.79
C VAL A 6 4.85 -2.04 1.36
N LEU A 7 5.99 -1.51 0.90
CA LEU A 7 6.44 -1.68 -0.48
C LEU A 7 6.79 -3.13 -0.81
N HIS A 8 7.27 -3.87 0.19
CA HIS A 8 7.66 -5.27 0.03
C HIS A 8 6.43 -6.14 -0.34
N GLU A 9 5.28 -5.87 0.29
CA GLU A 9 4.01 -6.57 0.10
C GLU A 9 3.28 -6.09 -1.17
N THR A 10 3.41 -4.81 -1.53
CA THR A 10 2.61 -4.15 -2.58
C THR A 10 3.29 -4.08 -3.95
N GLY A 11 4.18 -5.03 -4.26
CA GLY A 11 4.87 -5.06 -5.56
C GLY A 11 5.67 -3.78 -5.82
N PHE A 12 6.34 -3.27 -4.78
CA PHE A 12 7.08 -2.01 -4.78
C PHE A 12 6.27 -0.82 -5.30
N THR A 13 4.98 -0.76 -4.95
CA THR A 13 4.06 0.31 -5.33
C THR A 13 3.37 0.88 -4.11
N CYS A 14 3.71 2.11 -3.73
CA CYS A 14 3.14 2.75 -2.54
C CYS A 14 1.61 2.91 -2.69
N PRO A 15 0.78 2.26 -1.84
CA PRO A 15 -0.67 2.39 -1.92
C PRO A 15 -1.16 3.79 -1.50
N MET A 16 -0.36 4.52 -0.72
CA MET A 16 -0.65 5.91 -0.31
C MET A 16 -0.62 6.92 -1.46
N ASN A 17 -0.19 6.50 -2.67
CA ASN A 17 -0.35 7.30 -3.88
C ASN A 17 -1.78 7.24 -4.45
N CYS A 18 -2.65 6.39 -3.91
CA CYS A 18 -4.08 6.41 -4.23
C CYS A 18 -4.69 7.74 -3.77
N PRO A 19 -5.49 8.45 -4.59
CA PRO A 19 -6.20 9.66 -4.17
C PRO A 19 -7.12 9.45 -2.97
N LYS A 20 -7.66 8.23 -2.82
CA LYS A 20 -8.50 7.83 -1.68
C LYS A 20 -7.70 7.31 -0.48
N GLN A 21 -6.38 7.23 -0.58
CA GLN A 21 -5.49 6.71 0.46
C GLN A 21 -5.85 5.29 0.94
N ASN A 22 -6.46 4.47 0.07
CA ASN A 22 -6.83 3.10 0.41
C ASN A 22 -5.57 2.21 0.48
N ARG A 23 -5.22 1.78 1.70
CA ARG A 23 -4.02 1.01 2.02
C ARG A 23 -4.18 -0.49 1.83
N ASP A 24 -5.41 -1.00 1.84
CA ASP A 24 -5.71 -2.44 1.73
C ASP A 24 -6.61 -2.71 0.51
N GLY A 25 -5.98 -2.85 -0.65
CA GLY A 25 -6.63 -3.23 -1.89
C GLY A 25 -7.27 -2.09 -2.71
N PRO A 26 -7.76 -2.40 -3.93
CA PRO A 26 -8.44 -1.43 -4.77
C PRO A 26 -9.76 -0.96 -4.14
N CYS A 27 -10.11 0.31 -4.33
CA CYS A 27 -11.33 0.93 -3.78
C CYS A 27 -12.64 0.53 -4.47
N GLY A 28 -12.64 -0.51 -5.32
CA GLY A 28 -13.78 -0.91 -6.15
C GLY A 28 -14.02 -0.05 -7.39
N GLY A 29 -13.63 1.23 -7.39
CA GLY A 29 -13.78 2.13 -8.55
C GLY A 29 -12.65 2.07 -9.57
N VAL A 30 -12.04 0.90 -9.80
CA VAL A 30 -11.07 0.76 -10.89
C VAL A 30 -11.83 0.71 -12.21
N ARG A 31 -11.52 1.62 -13.13
CA ARG A 31 -12.13 1.64 -14.47
C ARG A 31 -11.76 0.39 -15.26
N ALA A 32 -12.56 0.01 -16.24
CA ALA A 32 -12.32 -1.17 -17.08
C ALA A 32 -10.94 -1.16 -17.78
N ASN A 33 -10.39 0.02 -18.07
CA ASN A 33 -9.05 0.20 -18.64
C ASN A 33 -7.92 0.18 -17.58
N GLY A 34 -8.21 -0.14 -16.32
CA GLY A 34 -7.26 -0.20 -15.21
C GLY A 34 -6.89 1.15 -14.58
N HIS A 35 -7.58 2.24 -14.91
CA HIS A 35 -7.33 3.58 -14.38
C HIS A 35 -8.15 3.88 -13.12
N CYS A 36 -7.71 4.87 -12.33
CA CYS A 36 -8.39 5.33 -11.12
C CYS A 36 -9.71 6.02 -11.45
N GLU A 37 -10.79 5.81 -10.68
CA GLU A 37 -12.05 6.59 -10.83
C GLU A 37 -11.86 8.10 -10.65
N VAL A 38 -11.07 8.52 -9.66
CA VAL A 38 -10.94 9.92 -9.25
C VAL A 38 -10.10 10.71 -10.25
N ILE A 39 -9.00 10.12 -10.72
CA ILE A 39 -8.06 10.75 -11.66
C ILE A 39 -7.95 9.85 -12.91
N PRO A 40 -8.69 10.11 -13.99
CA PRO A 40 -8.77 9.23 -15.15
C PRO A 40 -7.47 8.92 -15.88
N GLU A 41 -6.52 9.84 -15.85
CA GLU A 41 -5.23 9.73 -16.50
C GLU A 41 -4.24 8.89 -15.68
N MET A 42 -4.57 8.61 -14.41
CA MET A 42 -3.74 7.83 -13.50
C MET A 42 -4.10 6.35 -13.56
N VAL A 43 -3.11 5.49 -13.84
CA VAL A 43 -3.23 4.04 -13.63
C VAL A 43 -3.46 3.75 -12.15
N CYS A 44 -4.45 2.94 -11.81
CA CYS A 44 -4.73 2.57 -10.42
C CYS A 44 -3.48 1.96 -9.76
N VAL A 45 -3.12 2.46 -8.57
CA VAL A 45 -1.94 1.99 -7.83
C VAL A 45 -1.99 0.49 -7.53
N TRP A 46 -3.19 -0.06 -7.28
CA TRP A 46 -3.38 -1.49 -7.03
C TRP A 46 -3.30 -2.36 -8.29
N VAL A 47 -3.75 -1.84 -9.44
CA VAL A 47 -3.51 -2.49 -10.74
C VAL A 47 -2.01 -2.51 -11.04
N LYS A 48 -1.29 -1.42 -10.73
CA LYS A 48 0.16 -1.34 -10.88
C LYS A 48 0.89 -2.30 -9.92
N ALA A 49 0.46 -2.38 -8.67
CA ALA A 49 0.97 -3.30 -7.66
C ALA A 49 0.79 -4.77 -8.11
N GLU A 50 -0.41 -5.16 -8.58
CA GLU A 50 -0.69 -6.50 -9.08
C GLU A 50 0.19 -6.86 -10.29
N ARG A 51 0.31 -5.96 -11.27
CA ARG A 51 1.16 -6.19 -12.44
C ARG A 51 2.63 -6.38 -12.07
N ARG A 52 3.14 -5.62 -11.09
CA ARG A 52 4.52 -5.71 -10.61
C ARG A 52 4.75 -6.95 -9.76
N SER A 53 3.81 -7.31 -8.89
CA SER A 53 3.93 -8.47 -8.00
C SER A 53 3.99 -9.80 -8.77
N ARG A 54 3.48 -9.87 -10.00
CA ARG A 54 3.64 -11.03 -10.90
C ARG A 54 5.08 -11.47 -11.13
N ARG A 55 6.07 -10.57 -10.95
CA ARG A 55 7.50 -10.86 -11.12
C ARG A 55 8.22 -11.22 -9.81
N LEU A 56 7.52 -11.18 -8.69
CA LEU A 56 8.10 -11.40 -7.36
C LEU A 56 7.77 -12.81 -6.85
N PRO A 57 8.70 -13.50 -6.18
CA PRO A 57 8.42 -14.82 -5.61
C PRO A 57 7.39 -14.76 -4.47
N TRP A 58 7.25 -13.62 -3.79
CA TRP A 58 6.27 -13.37 -2.73
C TRP A 58 5.00 -12.64 -3.21
N ARG A 59 4.55 -12.90 -4.45
CA ARG A 59 3.33 -12.28 -5.02
C ARG A 59 2.10 -12.34 -4.10
N ARG A 60 1.99 -13.41 -3.30
CA ARG A 60 0.87 -13.64 -2.38
C ARG A 60 0.76 -12.59 -1.28
N ASP A 61 1.86 -11.91 -0.94
CA ASP A 61 1.89 -10.87 0.08
C ASP A 61 1.03 -9.65 -0.31
N LEU A 62 0.69 -9.50 -1.59
CA LEU A 62 -0.27 -8.49 -2.07
C LEU A 62 -1.65 -8.61 -1.40
N PHE A 63 -2.01 -9.81 -0.94
CA PHE A 63 -3.27 -10.09 -0.26
C PHE A 63 -3.16 -9.99 1.27
N ARG A 64 -1.98 -9.66 1.82
CA ARG A 64 -1.78 -9.47 3.25
C ARG A 64 -2.47 -8.17 3.69
N VAL A 65 -3.46 -8.32 4.56
CA VAL A 65 -4.10 -7.17 5.24
C VAL A 65 -3.09 -6.52 6.17
N GLN A 66 -2.94 -5.21 6.06
CA GLN A 66 -2.01 -4.43 6.87
C GLN A 66 -2.70 -3.94 8.15
N ALA A 67 -1.91 -3.68 9.20
CA ALA A 67 -2.42 -2.98 10.36
C ALA A 67 -2.97 -1.58 9.98
N PRO A 68 -3.90 -1.03 10.78
CA PRO A 68 -4.37 0.34 10.60
C PRO A 68 -3.20 1.34 10.51
N LEU A 69 -3.32 2.31 9.61
CA LEU A 69 -2.31 3.35 9.47
C LEU A 69 -2.38 4.31 10.68
N ASP A 70 -1.24 4.51 11.33
CA ASP A 70 -1.06 5.49 12.39
C ASP A 70 -0.69 6.85 11.80
N TRP A 71 -1.69 7.71 11.66
CA TRP A 71 -1.51 9.05 11.11
C TRP A 71 -0.58 9.95 11.93
N ARG A 72 -0.29 9.62 13.19
CA ARG A 72 0.68 10.37 14.02
C ARG A 72 2.10 10.21 13.48
N ARG A 73 2.40 9.15 12.74
CA ARG A 73 3.71 8.87 12.11
C ARG A 73 3.88 9.56 10.75
N LYS A 74 2.91 10.34 10.30
CA LYS A 74 2.99 11.06 9.02
C LYS A 74 4.16 12.05 9.03
N GLY A 75 5.04 11.94 8.03
CA GLY A 75 6.23 12.79 7.91
C GLY A 75 7.47 12.24 8.62
N SER A 76 7.36 11.16 9.41
CA SER A 76 8.51 10.48 10.00
C SER A 76 9.06 9.36 9.09
N SER A 77 10.23 8.84 9.46
CA SER A 77 10.94 7.80 8.72
C SER A 77 10.36 6.42 9.00
N ALA A 78 9.95 5.70 7.95
CA ALA A 78 9.37 4.37 8.09
C ALA A 78 10.35 3.35 8.72
N ILE A 79 11.65 3.43 8.38
CA ILE A 79 12.65 2.50 8.95
C ILE A 79 12.91 2.78 10.43
N VAL A 80 12.92 4.04 10.84
CA VAL A 80 13.08 4.41 12.26
C VAL A 80 11.88 3.90 13.06
N ASN A 81 10.67 4.08 12.54
CA ASN A 81 9.45 3.62 13.20
C ASN A 81 9.39 2.09 13.30
N MET A 82 9.79 1.36 12.24
CA MET A 82 9.84 -0.10 12.23
C MET A 82 10.86 -0.64 13.25
N LEU A 83 12.03 -0.01 13.35
CA LEU A 83 13.07 -0.43 14.31
C LEU A 83 12.71 -0.09 15.76
N ALA A 84 12.01 1.04 15.98
CA ALA A 84 11.57 1.44 17.30
C ALA A 84 10.45 0.54 17.85
N ASP A 85 9.65 -0.05 16.96
CA ASP A 85 8.46 -0.82 17.31
C ASP A 85 8.11 -1.83 16.20
N PRO A 86 8.82 -2.98 16.16
CA PRO A 86 8.72 -3.95 15.07
C PRO A 86 7.41 -4.74 15.05
N PHE A 87 6.64 -4.74 16.15
CA PHE A 87 5.41 -5.53 16.29
C PHE A 87 4.13 -4.73 16.05
N ALA A 88 4.19 -3.39 16.02
CA ALA A 88 3.03 -2.55 15.73
C ALA A 88 2.42 -2.76 14.32
N GLU A 89 3.11 -3.44 13.40
CA GLU A 89 2.57 -3.73 12.06
C GLU A 89 1.81 -5.07 11.98
N ASP A 90 1.90 -5.92 13.00
CA ASP A 90 1.31 -7.27 13.03
C ASP A 90 -0.04 -7.37 13.75
N GLY A 91 -0.60 -6.25 14.21
CA GLY A 91 -1.98 -6.20 14.71
C GLY A 91 -2.19 -6.95 16.03
N GLU A 92 -1.36 -6.70 17.03
CA GLU A 92 -1.76 -6.92 18.43
C GLU A 92 -2.87 -5.91 18.78
N PRO A 93 -3.91 -6.29 19.56
CA PRO A 93 -5.10 -5.47 19.83
C PRO A 93 -4.81 -4.06 20.38
#